data_AF-A0A835XF21-F1
#
_entry.id   AF-A0A835XF21-F1
#
_cell.length_a   1.000
_cell.length_b   1.000
_cell.length_c   1.000
_cell.angle_alpha   90.00
_cell.angle_beta   90.00
_cell.angle_gamma   90.00
#
_symmetry.space_group_name_H-M   'P 1'
#
loop_
_entity.id
_entity.type
_entity.pdbx_description
1 polymer ?
#
loop_
_entity_poly.entity_id
_entity_poly.type
_entity_poly.pdbx_seq_one_letter_code
_entity_poly.pdbx_strand_id
1 'polypeptide(L)'
;MKIWFDILTPKQLLFFEPMIKELRKKHQVICTSRNYREVNKLAKMRKLNLIFVGKHGGGENYHKLNASIQRMNLLSKIIKKQIPDITVSLCSPEAARVSFGLGIKHIAFSDSPHAQAVMKLSIPLVQKLLIPWVIPKEEFTKFGI
;
A
#
# COMPACT_ATOMS: atom_id res chain seq x y z
N MET A 1 -9.84 11.39 -11.73
CA MET A 1 -9.73 10.07 -11.08
C MET A 1 -9.54 10.24 -9.59
N LYS A 2 -9.96 9.24 -8.81
CA LYS A 2 -9.71 9.11 -7.39
C LYS A 2 -8.70 7.98 -7.16
N ILE A 3 -7.57 8.33 -6.55
CA ILE A 3 -6.41 7.44 -6.39
C ILE A 3 -6.21 7.16 -4.91
N TRP A 4 -6.13 5.88 -4.55
CA TRP A 4 -5.84 5.44 -3.20
C TRP A 4 -4.36 5.02 -3.08
N PHE A 5 -3.59 5.75 -2.29
CA PHE A 5 -2.24 5.34 -1.88
C PHE A 5 -2.26 4.65 -0.52
N ASP A 6 -1.66 3.47 -0.40
CA ASP A 6 -1.39 2.86 0.90
C ASP A 6 0.11 2.89 1.23
N ILE A 7 0.44 3.56 2.34
CA ILE A 7 1.81 3.96 2.72
C ILE A 7 2.09 3.42 4.13
N LEU A 8 2.87 2.35 4.23
CA LEU A 8 3.07 1.59 5.47
C LEU A 8 4.36 1.94 6.23
N THR A 9 5.32 2.63 5.59
CA THR A 9 6.65 2.92 6.15
C THR A 9 7.14 4.33 5.79
N PRO A 10 8.12 4.88 6.53
CA PRO A 10 8.69 6.20 6.23
C PRO A 10 9.33 6.28 4.84
N LYS A 11 10.01 5.19 4.42
CA LYS A 11 10.57 5.05 3.07
C LYS A 11 9.48 5.25 2.00
N GLN A 12 8.35 4.57 2.16
CA GLN A 12 7.23 4.65 1.22
C GLN A 12 6.62 6.06 1.18
N LEU A 13 6.57 6.76 2.32
CA LEU A 13 6.09 8.14 2.39
C LEU A 13 6.98 9.06 1.55
N LEU A 14 8.29 9.02 1.77
CA LEU A 14 9.24 9.84 1.02
C LEU A 14 9.22 9.52 -0.47
N PHE A 15 9.09 8.24 -0.82
CA PHE A 15 9.01 7.78 -2.20
C PHE A 15 7.76 8.30 -2.92
N PHE A 16 6.58 8.19 -2.30
CA PHE A 16 5.32 8.58 -2.94
C PHE A 16 5.00 10.07 -2.82
N GLU A 17 5.60 10.82 -1.91
CA GLU A 17 5.24 12.22 -1.68
C GLU A 17 5.32 13.10 -2.94
N PRO A 18 6.39 13.08 -3.76
CA PRO A 18 6.44 13.88 -4.99
C PRO A 18 5.31 13.50 -5.96
N MET A 19 5.05 12.20 -6.11
CA MET A 19 3.99 11.68 -6.96
C MET A 19 2.60 12.12 -6.47
N ILE A 20 2.35 12.03 -5.17
CA ILE A 20 1.10 12.46 -4.55
C ILE A 20 0.88 13.96 -4.75
N LYS A 21 1.92 14.79 -4.58
CA LYS A 21 1.85 16.24 -4.79
C LYS A 21 1.47 16.58 -6.24
N GLU A 22 2.09 15.92 -7.22
CA GLU A 22 1.77 16.14 -8.63
C GLU A 22 0.35 15.65 -8.99
N LEU A 23 -0.02 14.44 -8.58
CA LEU A 23 -1.33 13.87 -8.89
C LEU A 23 -2.47 14.67 -8.25
N ARG A 24 -2.28 15.22 -7.05
CA ARG A 24 -3.28 16.07 -6.37
C ARG A 24 -3.67 17.32 -7.15
N LYS A 25 -2.84 17.79 -8.09
CA LYS A 25 -3.18 18.95 -8.94
C LYS A 25 -4.36 18.67 -9.88
N LYS A 26 -4.60 17.40 -10.24
CA LYS A 26 -5.61 17.00 -11.24
C LYS A 26 -6.54 15.87 -10.78
N HIS A 27 -6.25 15.25 -9.64
CA HIS A 27 -6.93 14.05 -9.17
C HIS A 27 -7.21 14.12 -7.67
N GLN A 28 -8.27 13.44 -7.24
CA GLN A 28 -8.53 13.25 -5.82
C GLN A 28 -7.59 12.16 -5.30
N VAL A 29 -6.84 12.43 -4.24
CA VAL A 29 -5.88 11.47 -3.69
C VAL A 29 -6.18 11.20 -2.22
N ILE A 30 -6.38 9.92 -1.90
CA ILE A 30 -6.60 9.43 -0.55
C ILE A 30 -5.36 8.64 -0.14
N CYS A 31 -4.80 8.96 1.01
CA CYS A 31 -3.62 8.26 1.51
C CYS A 31 -3.97 7.60 2.83
N THR A 32 -3.72 6.29 2.93
CA THR A 32 -3.84 5.54 4.19
C THR A 32 -2.46 5.12 4.69
N SER A 33 -2.36 4.92 6.00
CA SER A 33 -1.19 4.33 6.65
C SER A 33 -1.65 3.47 7.81
N ARG A 34 -0.77 2.60 8.32
CA ARG A 34 -0.91 2.01 9.66
C ARG A 34 -0.38 2.97 10.71
N ASN A 35 -0.84 2.86 11.94
CA ASN A 35 -0.27 3.62 13.05
C ASN A 35 1.15 3.11 13.33
N TYR A 36 2.15 3.95 13.04
CA TYR A 36 3.56 3.67 13.25
C TYR A 36 4.28 4.99 13.52
N ARG A 37 4.93 5.10 14.69
CA ARG A 37 5.40 6.37 15.27
C ARG A 37 6.19 7.22 14.28
N GLU A 38 7.05 6.59 13.50
CA GLU A 38 7.96 7.19 12.53
C GLU A 38 7.19 7.76 11.34
N VAL A 39 6.20 7.01 10.82
CA VAL A 39 5.35 7.51 9.71
C VAL A 39 4.47 8.65 10.20
N ASN A 40 3.89 8.55 11.40
CA ASN A 40 3.04 9.61 11.95
C ASN A 40 3.80 10.92 12.09
N LYS A 41 5.02 10.86 12.68
CA LYS A 41 5.89 12.03 12.84
C LYS A 41 6.29 12.61 11.49
N LEU A 42 6.73 11.76 10.56
CA LEU A 42 7.19 12.21 9.26
C LEU A 42 6.04 12.82 8.44
N ALA A 43 4.85 12.23 8.45
CA ALA A 43 3.66 12.76 7.79
C ALA A 43 3.32 14.17 8.30
N LYS A 44 3.40 14.39 9.62
CA LYS A 44 3.20 15.71 10.23
C LYS A 44 4.25 16.72 9.77
N MET A 45 5.53 16.34 9.77
CA MET A 45 6.63 17.20 9.31
C MET A 45 6.49 17.58 7.82
N ARG A 46 6.07 16.63 6.99
CA ARG A 46 5.91 16.83 5.54
C ARG A 46 4.54 17.40 5.15
N LYS A 47 3.66 17.67 6.12
CA LYS A 47 2.27 18.15 5.92
C LYS A 47 1.48 17.26 4.97
N LEU A 48 1.70 15.94 5.05
CA LEU A 48 1.00 14.95 4.23
C LEU A 48 -0.16 14.35 5.02
N ASN A 49 -1.40 14.64 4.59
CA ASN A 49 -2.60 14.08 5.22
C ASN A 49 -2.69 12.57 4.94
N LEU A 50 -2.60 11.77 6.00
CA LEU A 50 -2.77 10.32 6.00
C LEU A 50 -3.93 9.91 6.92
N ILE A 51 -4.75 8.97 6.47
CA ILE A 51 -5.75 8.29 7.30
C ILE A 51 -5.07 7.09 7.96
N PHE A 52 -4.89 7.14 9.28
CA PHE A 52 -4.27 6.05 10.04
C PHE A 52 -5.30 4.97 10.36
N VAL A 53 -5.03 3.73 9.95
CA VAL A 53 -5.93 2.59 10.08
C VAL A 53 -5.20 1.39 10.67
N GLY A 54 -5.56 0.92 11.86
CA GLY A 54 -4.91 -0.24 12.47
C GLY A 54 -3.40 -0.06 12.77
N LYS A 55 -2.67 -1.18 12.91
CA LYS A 55 -1.28 -1.26 13.40
C LYS A 55 -0.53 -2.46 12.78
N HIS A 56 0.78 -2.60 13.04
CA HIS A 56 1.60 -3.69 12.48
C HIS A 56 1.38 -5.07 13.14
N GLY A 57 1.09 -5.11 14.44
CA GLY A 57 0.95 -6.38 15.18
C GLY A 57 2.24 -6.92 15.82
N GLY A 58 3.36 -6.19 15.77
CA GLY A 58 4.59 -6.56 16.49
C GLY A 58 5.37 -7.67 15.79
N GLY A 59 6.17 -8.44 16.54
CA GLY A 59 7.05 -9.49 16.00
C GLY A 59 6.36 -10.84 15.75
N GLU A 60 5.36 -11.17 16.56
CA GLU A 60 4.68 -12.47 16.58
C GLU A 60 3.70 -12.65 15.42
N ASN A 61 3.68 -13.84 14.82
CA ASN A 61 2.88 -14.13 13.64
C ASN A 61 1.38 -14.02 13.89
N TYR A 62 0.87 -14.54 15.01
CA TYR A 62 -0.54 -14.45 15.36
C TYR A 62 -1.01 -12.99 15.48
N HIS A 63 -0.23 -12.16 16.19
CA HIS A 63 -0.54 -10.74 16.35
C HIS A 63 -0.47 -9.95 15.04
N LYS A 64 0.50 -10.24 14.15
CA LYS A 64 0.56 -9.66 12.80
C LYS A 64 -0.66 -10.04 11.97
N LEU A 65 -1.03 -11.32 11.96
CA LEU A 65 -2.19 -11.82 11.22
C LEU A 65 -3.48 -11.14 11.72
N ASN A 66 -3.71 -11.13 13.03
CA ASN A 66 -4.89 -10.51 13.61
C ASN A 66 -4.94 -8.99 13.33
N ALA A 67 -3.81 -8.28 13.47
CA ALA A 67 -3.72 -6.86 13.14
C ALA A 67 -4.00 -6.58 11.65
N SER A 68 -3.53 -7.45 10.76
CA SER A 68 -3.79 -7.38 9.32
C SER A 68 -5.27 -7.58 8.99
N ILE A 69 -5.91 -8.61 9.57
CA ILE A 69 -7.36 -8.87 9.43
C ILE A 69 -8.18 -7.66 9.90
N GLN A 70 -7.88 -7.14 11.09
CA GLN A 70 -8.55 -5.96 11.64
C GLN A 70 -8.39 -4.74 10.72
N ARG A 71 -7.17 -4.49 10.24
CA ARG A 71 -6.89 -3.40 9.31
C ARG A 71 -7.64 -3.56 7.99
N MET A 72 -7.70 -4.77 7.42
CA MET A 72 -8.47 -5.04 6.20
C MET A 72 -9.96 -4.77 6.39
N ASN A 73 -10.55 -5.15 7.53
CA ASN A 73 -11.95 -4.87 7.83
C ASN A 73 -12.24 -3.36 7.95
N LEU A 74 -11.30 -2.59 8.52
CA LEU A 74 -11.44 -1.13 8.60
C LEU A 74 -11.24 -0.47 7.22
N LEU A 75 -10.21 -0.89 6.48
CA LEU A 75 -9.94 -0.40 5.13
C LEU A 75 -11.10 -0.69 4.19
N SER A 76 -11.68 -1.89 4.21
CA SER A 76 -12.80 -2.24 3.32
C SER A 76 -13.98 -1.28 3.50
N LYS A 77 -14.29 -0.88 4.74
CA LYS A 77 -15.34 0.10 5.04
C LYS A 77 -15.00 1.50 4.51
N ILE A 78 -13.76 1.94 4.69
CA ILE A 78 -13.30 3.24 4.18
C ILE A 78 -13.33 3.24 2.66
N ILE A 79 -12.73 2.24 2.03
CA ILE A 79 -12.55 2.18 0.57
C ILE A 79 -13.87 1.93 -0.15
N LYS A 80 -14.79 1.13 0.41
CA LYS A 80 -16.16 1.01 -0.11
C LYS A 80 -16.90 2.35 -0.16
N LYS A 81 -16.65 3.24 0.80
CA LYS A 81 -17.24 4.60 0.80
C LYS A 81 -16.50 5.56 -0.13
N GLN A 82 -15.17 5.43 -0.19
CA GLN A 82 -14.35 6.32 -1.00
C GLN A 82 -14.43 5.98 -2.49
N ILE A 83 -14.58 4.72 -2.87
CA ILE A 83 -14.71 4.25 -4.26
C ILE A 83 -13.59 4.81 -5.15
N PRO A 84 -12.31 4.50 -4.88
CA PRO A 84 -11.21 4.92 -5.73
C PRO A 84 -11.23 4.15 -7.06
N ASP A 85 -10.80 4.81 -8.13
CA ASP A 85 -10.67 4.20 -9.47
C ASP A 85 -9.45 3.26 -9.52
N ILE A 86 -8.43 3.56 -8.72
CA ILE A 86 -7.16 2.83 -8.71
C ILE A 86 -6.47 2.89 -7.35
N THR A 87 -5.81 1.79 -6.99
CA THR A 87 -4.95 1.67 -5.82
C THR A 87 -3.49 1.71 -6.24
N VAL A 88 -2.65 2.39 -5.46
CA VAL A 88 -1.20 2.44 -5.60
C VAL A 88 -0.57 2.07 -4.26
N SER A 89 0.39 1.14 -4.25
CA SER A 89 1.15 0.83 -3.03
C SER A 89 2.53 0.26 -3.35
N LEU A 90 3.37 0.14 -2.33
CA LEU A 90 4.67 -0.55 -2.43
C LEU A 90 4.49 -1.99 -1.91
N CYS A 91 3.72 -2.79 -2.66
CA CYS A 91 3.23 -4.13 -2.30
C CYS A 91 2.63 -4.21 -0.88
N SER A 92 1.61 -3.40 -0.58
CA SER A 92 0.84 -3.52 0.67
C SER A 92 -0.11 -4.73 0.61
N PRO A 93 0.04 -5.76 1.46
CA PRO A 93 -0.82 -6.94 1.45
C PRO A 93 -2.29 -6.60 1.74
N GLU A 94 -2.55 -5.74 2.72
CA GLU A 94 -3.92 -5.36 3.07
C GLU A 94 -4.58 -4.56 1.93
N ALA A 95 -3.83 -3.65 1.30
CA ALA A 95 -4.36 -2.89 0.16
C ALA A 95 -4.60 -3.78 -1.06
N ALA A 96 -3.72 -4.75 -1.32
CA ALA A 96 -3.89 -5.72 -2.40
C ALA A 96 -5.17 -6.55 -2.20
N ARG A 97 -5.35 -7.11 -1.00
CA ARG A 97 -6.54 -7.95 -0.71
C ARG A 97 -7.85 -7.15 -0.77
N VAL A 98 -7.87 -5.93 -0.23
CA VAL A 98 -9.05 -5.06 -0.25
C VAL A 98 -9.38 -4.61 -1.67
N SER A 99 -8.38 -4.20 -2.45
CA SER A 99 -8.57 -3.76 -3.84
C SER A 99 -9.10 -4.90 -4.71
N PHE A 100 -8.49 -6.08 -4.61
CA PHE A 100 -8.94 -7.29 -5.31
C PHE A 100 -10.39 -7.65 -4.95
N GLY A 101 -10.72 -7.66 -3.65
CA GLY A 101 -12.07 -7.99 -3.19
C GLY A 101 -13.14 -6.98 -3.60
N LEU A 102 -12.77 -5.74 -3.87
CA LEU A 102 -13.68 -4.66 -4.29
C LEU A 102 -13.63 -4.37 -5.79
N GLY A 103 -12.88 -5.15 -6.58
CA GLY A 103 -12.76 -4.95 -8.03
C GLY A 103 -11.98 -3.69 -8.45
N ILE A 104 -11.11 -3.16 -7.58
CA ILE A 104 -10.33 -1.95 -7.84
C ILE A 104 -8.99 -2.35 -8.44
N LYS A 105 -8.61 -1.72 -9.57
CA LYS A 105 -7.31 -1.95 -10.20
C LYS A 105 -6.19 -1.50 -9.27
N HIS A 106 -5.14 -2.30 -9.15
CA HIS A 106 -4.00 -2.05 -8.27
C HIS A 106 -2.70 -2.04 -9.06
N ILE A 107 -1.98 -0.90 -8.99
CA ILE A 107 -0.60 -0.78 -9.43
C ILE A 107 0.32 -0.87 -8.21
N ALA A 108 1.24 -1.81 -8.21
CA ALA A 108 2.23 -1.96 -7.16
C ALA A 108 3.62 -1.51 -7.62
N PHE A 109 4.40 -1.01 -6.66
CA PHE A 109 5.83 -0.83 -6.79
C PHE A 109 6.54 -1.86 -5.91
N SER A 110 7.69 -2.38 -6.35
CA SER A 110 8.54 -3.21 -5.48
C SER A 110 10.01 -3.10 -5.86
N ASP A 111 10.85 -2.94 -4.85
CA ASP A 111 12.30 -3.02 -4.94
C ASP A 111 12.89 -4.10 -4.03
N SER A 112 12.05 -5.01 -3.51
CA SER A 112 12.45 -6.01 -2.52
C SER A 112 11.89 -7.39 -2.87
N PRO A 113 12.38 -8.05 -3.93
CA PRO A 113 11.90 -9.39 -4.31
C PRO A 113 12.17 -10.45 -3.22
N HIS A 114 13.15 -10.21 -2.36
CA HIS A 114 13.48 -11.07 -1.22
C HIS A 114 12.41 -11.04 -0.11
N ALA A 115 11.50 -10.07 -0.09
CA ALA A 115 10.41 -9.98 0.88
C ALA A 115 9.26 -10.94 0.53
N GLN A 116 9.55 -12.25 0.48
CA GLN A 116 8.69 -13.27 -0.12
C GLN A 116 7.26 -13.28 0.41
N ALA A 117 7.06 -13.14 1.72
CA ALA A 117 5.71 -13.12 2.31
C ALA A 117 4.86 -11.96 1.76
N VAL A 118 5.45 -10.77 1.67
CA VAL A 118 4.77 -9.58 1.14
C VAL A 118 4.49 -9.74 -0.35
N MET A 119 5.45 -10.28 -1.10
CA MET A 119 5.31 -10.52 -2.54
C MET A 119 4.20 -11.54 -2.82
N LYS A 120 4.20 -12.70 -2.17
CA LYS A 120 3.16 -13.74 -2.31
C LYS A 120 1.76 -13.24 -2.00
N LEU A 121 1.63 -12.32 -1.03
CA LEU A 121 0.34 -11.77 -0.62
C LEU A 121 -0.13 -10.57 -1.47
N SER A 122 0.73 -10.02 -2.34
CA SER A 122 0.42 -8.80 -3.09
C SER A 122 0.48 -8.98 -4.60
N ILE A 123 1.56 -9.59 -5.11
CA ILE A 123 1.85 -9.65 -6.55
C ILE A 123 0.76 -10.37 -7.37
N PRO A 124 0.24 -11.54 -6.95
CA PRO A 124 -0.84 -12.20 -7.71
C PRO A 124 -2.10 -11.34 -7.89
N LEU A 125 -2.27 -10.29 -7.08
CA LEU A 125 -3.50 -9.51 -7.00
C LEU A 125 -3.40 -8.16 -7.73
N VAL A 126 -2.23 -7.79 -8.24
CA VAL A 126 -2.01 -6.49 -8.89
C VAL A 126 -2.17 -6.60 -10.41
N GLN A 127 -2.55 -5.51 -11.08
CA GLN A 127 -2.65 -5.45 -12.54
C GLN A 127 -1.36 -4.97 -13.19
N LYS A 128 -0.50 -4.30 -12.43
CA LYS A 128 0.81 -3.84 -12.91
C LYS A 128 1.79 -3.76 -11.75
N LEU A 129 2.97 -4.33 -11.94
CA LEU A 129 4.10 -4.16 -11.05
C LEU A 129 5.15 -3.26 -11.71
N LEU A 130 5.58 -2.25 -10.98
CA LEU A 130 6.63 -1.32 -11.37
C LEU A 130 7.87 -1.61 -10.52
N ILE A 131 8.96 -1.99 -11.18
CA ILE A 131 10.22 -2.39 -10.53
C ILE A 131 11.37 -1.52 -11.02
N PRO A 132 12.42 -1.31 -10.21
CA PRO A 132 13.66 -0.70 -10.69
C PRO A 132 14.26 -1.51 -11.84
N TRP A 133 14.78 -0.82 -12.86
CA TRP A 133 15.37 -1.46 -14.05
C TRP A 133 16.55 -2.39 -13.72
N VAL A 134 17.24 -2.14 -12.60
CA VAL A 134 18.39 -2.92 -12.14
C VAL A 134 18.01 -4.28 -11.54
N ILE A 135 16.74 -4.47 -11.15
CA ILE A 135 16.27 -5.74 -10.60
C ILE A 135 15.67 -6.57 -11.74
N PRO A 136 16.18 -7.79 -12.01
CA PRO A 136 15.62 -8.67 -13.04
C PRO A 136 14.14 -8.97 -12.78
N LYS A 137 13.33 -9.05 -13.85
CA LYS A 137 11.88 -9.29 -13.73
C LYS A 137 11.58 -10.68 -13.17
N GLU A 138 12.46 -11.62 -13.46
CA GLU A 138 12.40 -13.03 -13.05
C GLU A 138 12.35 -13.18 -11.53
N GLU A 139 12.92 -12.22 -10.81
CA GLU A 139 12.85 -12.16 -9.35
C GLU A 139 11.42 -11.96 -8.83
N PHE A 140 10.51 -11.48 -9.68
CA PHE A 140 9.11 -11.23 -9.33
C PHE A 140 8.12 -12.18 -10.00
N THR A 141 8.41 -12.70 -11.20
CA THR A 141 7.49 -13.61 -11.94
C THR A 141 7.19 -14.89 -11.16
N LYS A 142 8.13 -15.37 -10.34
CA LYS A 142 7.93 -16.50 -9.42
C LYS A 142 6.79 -16.32 -8.40
N PHE A 143 6.26 -15.11 -8.26
CA PHE A 143 5.12 -14.79 -7.42
C PHE A 143 3.79 -14.68 -8.18
N GLY A 144 3.74 -15.05 -9.47
CA GLY A 144 2.49 -15.16 -10.23
C GLY A 144 2.03 -13.87 -10.91
N ILE A 145 2.97 -13.09 -11.46
CA ILE A 145 2.71 -11.94 -12.35
C ILE A 145 3.37 -12.13 -13.70
#